data_AF-A0A5B7JWJ0-F1
#
_entry.id   AF-A0A5B7JWJ0-F1
#
_cell.length_a   1.000
_cell.length_b   1.000
_cell.length_c   1.000
_cell.angle_alpha   90.00
_cell.angle_beta   90.00
_cell.angle_gamma   90.00
#
_symmetry.space_group_name_H-M   'P 1'
#
loop_
_entity.id
_entity.type
_entity.pdbx_description
1 polymer ?
#
loop_
_entity_poly.entity_id
_entity_poly.type
_entity_poly.pdbx_seq_one_letter_code
_entity_poly.pdbx_strand_id
1 'polypeptide(L)'
;MRNFLLLVVVLAVASLAAAQTGIPCPDSVNRQCPTSAGTALFLPHPNDCSKYCECVMEGLAYELQCPDGLMWDEVDCGSRPKP
;
A
#
# COMPACT_ATOMS: atom_id res chain seq x y z
N MET A 1 40.00 12.52 -3.71
CA MET A 1 39.55 11.28 -3.03
C MET A 1 38.20 11.46 -2.33
N ARG A 2 38.02 12.47 -1.46
CA ARG A 2 36.74 12.73 -0.77
C ARG A 2 35.55 13.01 -1.70
N ASN A 3 35.76 13.76 -2.80
CA ASN A 3 34.71 14.05 -3.78
C ASN A 3 34.29 12.83 -4.61
N PHE A 4 35.25 11.96 -4.94
CA PHE A 4 35.00 10.71 -5.65
C PHE A 4 34.19 9.74 -4.77
N LEU A 5 34.51 9.68 -3.47
CA LEU A 5 33.76 8.91 -2.49
C LEU A 5 32.30 9.37 -2.39
N LEU A 6 32.06 10.69 -2.37
CA LEU A 6 30.71 11.26 -2.33
C LEU A 6 29.90 10.90 -3.59
N LEU A 7 30.52 10.95 -4.78
CA LEU A 7 29.86 10.59 -6.04
C LEU A 7 29.48 9.10 -6.09
N VAL A 8 30.36 8.22 -5.62
CA VAL A 8 30.08 6.77 -5.54
C VAL A 8 28.95 6.48 -4.55
N VAL A 9 28.93 7.16 -3.41
CA VAL A 9 27.85 7.01 -2.41
C VAL A 9 26.52 7.48 -2.99
N VAL A 10 26.46 8.63 -3.65
CA VAL A 10 25.24 9.16 -4.29
C VAL A 10 24.70 8.23 -5.38
N LEU A 11 25.58 7.68 -6.22
CA LEU A 11 25.18 6.71 -7.25
C LEU A 11 24.68 5.39 -6.65
N ALA A 12 25.26 4.95 -5.52
CA ALA A 12 24.82 3.76 -4.80
C ALA A 12 23.50 3.97 -4.06
N VAL A 13 23.20 5.15 -3.48
CA VAL A 13 21.88 5.38 -2.87
C VAL A 13 20.78 5.59 -3.91
N ALA A 14 21.10 6.11 -5.10
CA ALA A 14 20.13 6.24 -6.20
C ALA A 14 19.58 4.88 -6.67
N SER A 15 20.39 3.82 -6.60
CA SER A 15 19.96 2.45 -6.93
C SER A 15 19.21 1.74 -5.79
N LEU A 16 19.33 2.22 -4.53
CA LEU A 16 18.60 1.66 -3.39
C LEU A 16 17.16 2.18 -3.24
N ALA A 17 16.79 3.24 -3.96
CA ALA A 17 15.42 3.77 -3.96
C ALA A 17 14.44 2.95 -4.84
N ALA A 18 14.87 1.83 -5.42
CA ALA A 18 14.08 1.01 -6.35
C ALA A 18 13.37 -0.19 -5.69
N ALA A 19 13.14 -0.18 -4.38
CA ALA A 19 12.43 -1.25 -3.69
C ALA A 19 11.25 -0.71 -2.88
N GLN A 20 10.04 -0.92 -3.42
CA GLN A 20 8.67 -0.67 -2.91
C GLN A 20 7.98 0.56 -3.54
N THR A 21 7.34 0.33 -4.69
CA THR A 21 6.59 1.33 -5.45
C THR A 21 5.10 1.37 -5.05
N GLY A 22 4.78 1.42 -3.76
CA GLY A 22 3.39 1.47 -3.29
C GLY A 22 3.24 2.19 -1.95
N ILE A 23 2.13 2.90 -1.77
CA ILE A 23 1.74 3.49 -0.48
C ILE A 23 1.20 2.36 0.40
N PRO A 24 1.76 2.08 1.58
CA PRO A 24 1.24 1.03 2.44
C PRO A 24 -0.13 1.42 3.00
N CYS A 25 -1.01 0.44 3.16
CA CYS A 25 -2.29 0.67 3.82
C CYS A 25 -2.14 0.87 5.34
N PRO A 26 -3.14 1.46 6.01
CA PRO A 26 -3.16 1.59 7.46
C PRO A 26 -3.00 0.24 8.16
N ASP A 27 -2.33 0.24 9.32
CA ASP A 27 -2.07 -0.99 10.09
C ASP A 27 -3.35 -1.76 10.48
N SER A 28 -4.48 -1.06 10.61
CA SER A 28 -5.78 -1.69 10.86
C SER A 28 -6.20 -2.64 9.74
N VAL A 29 -5.79 -2.36 8.51
CA VAL A 29 -6.04 -3.20 7.33
C VAL A 29 -4.95 -4.26 7.17
N ASN A 30 -3.67 -3.88 7.37
CA ASN A 30 -2.54 -4.81 7.27
C ASN A 30 -2.71 -6.05 8.17
N ARG A 31 -3.26 -5.89 9.38
CA ARG A 31 -3.54 -7.00 10.31
C ARG A 31 -4.61 -7.99 9.82
N GLN A 32 -5.38 -7.64 8.80
CA GLN A 32 -6.41 -8.49 8.21
C GLN A 32 -5.86 -9.36 7.07
N CYS A 33 -4.64 -9.11 6.61
CA CYS A 33 -4.00 -9.92 5.58
C CYS A 33 -3.65 -11.32 6.13
N PRO A 34 -3.98 -12.39 5.40
CA PRO A 34 -3.67 -13.75 5.83
C PRO A 34 -2.17 -14.04 5.79
N THR A 35 -1.72 -14.86 6.73
CA THR A 35 -0.35 -15.42 6.76
C THR A 35 -0.12 -16.49 5.68
N SER A 36 -1.18 -17.10 5.17
CA SER A 36 -1.10 -18.08 4.08
C SER A 36 -1.05 -17.40 2.72
N ALA A 37 0.05 -17.57 1.99
CA ALA A 37 0.13 -17.20 0.58
C ALA A 37 -0.87 -18.05 -0.24
N GLY A 38 -1.64 -17.43 -1.14
CA GLY A 38 -2.44 -18.20 -2.09
C GLY A 38 -3.59 -17.49 -2.79
N THR A 39 -4.04 -16.33 -2.35
CA THR A 39 -5.10 -15.58 -3.05
C THR A 39 -4.92 -14.09 -2.85
N ALA A 40 -5.03 -13.31 -3.94
CA ALA A 40 -5.08 -11.86 -3.87
C ALA A 40 -6.32 -11.46 -3.05
N LEU A 41 -6.09 -10.87 -1.87
CA LEU A 41 -7.14 -10.39 -0.99
C LEU A 41 -7.21 -8.87 -1.11
N PHE A 42 -8.40 -8.37 -1.41
CA PHE A 42 -8.69 -6.93 -1.46
C PHE A 42 -9.54 -6.55 -0.25
N LEU A 43 -9.17 -5.46 0.41
CA LEU A 43 -9.80 -4.95 1.62
C LEU A 43 -10.20 -3.47 1.42
N PRO A 44 -11.28 -3.00 2.05
CA PRO A 44 -11.67 -1.60 1.97
C PRO A 44 -10.67 -0.68 2.69
N HIS A 45 -10.41 0.51 2.13
CA HIS A 45 -9.66 1.53 2.83
C HIS A 45 -10.55 2.20 3.91
N PRO A 46 -10.09 2.36 5.16
CA PRO A 46 -10.96 2.75 6.28
C PRO A 46 -11.50 4.18 6.19
N ASN A 47 -10.80 5.07 5.49
CA ASN A 47 -11.10 6.50 5.48
C ASN A 47 -11.34 7.07 4.08
N ASP A 48 -11.11 6.32 3.02
CA ASP A 48 -11.13 6.83 1.64
C ASP A 48 -11.74 5.79 0.72
N CYS A 49 -12.98 6.02 0.34
CA CYS A 49 -13.80 5.08 -0.42
C CYS A 49 -13.41 5.01 -1.89
N SER A 50 -12.59 5.98 -2.33
CA SER A 50 -11.97 5.97 -3.64
C SER A 50 -10.74 5.06 -3.68
N LYS A 51 -10.35 4.46 -2.56
CA LYS A 51 -9.22 3.56 -2.44
C LYS A 51 -9.61 2.21 -1.84
N TYR A 52 -8.79 1.21 -2.14
CA TYR A 52 -8.84 -0.13 -1.57
C TYR A 52 -7.42 -0.63 -1.31
N CYS A 53 -7.28 -1.74 -0.61
CA CYS A 53 -6.01 -2.30 -0.17
C CYS A 53 -5.83 -3.70 -0.75
N GLU A 54 -4.71 -3.97 -1.39
CA GLU A 54 -4.35 -5.33 -1.83
C GLU A 54 -3.31 -5.93 -0.89
N CYS A 55 -3.62 -7.09 -0.30
CA CYS A 55 -2.66 -7.87 0.47
C CYS A 55 -1.67 -8.53 -0.49
N VAL A 56 -0.40 -8.11 -0.43
CA VAL A 56 0.66 -8.62 -1.30
C VAL A 56 1.48 -9.70 -0.58
N MET A 57 1.69 -9.52 0.72
CA MET A 57 2.46 -10.43 1.56
C MET A 57 1.87 -10.49 2.97
N GLU A 58 2.36 -11.43 3.79
CA GLU A 58 1.97 -11.57 5.19
C GLU A 58 2.04 -10.22 5.92
N GLY A 59 0.88 -9.77 6.40
CA GLY A 59 0.76 -8.52 7.16
C GLY A 59 1.09 -7.24 6.37
N LEU A 60 1.13 -7.29 5.04
CA LEU A 60 1.44 -6.12 4.22
C LEU A 60 0.44 -5.95 3.07
N ALA A 61 -0.33 -4.86 3.15
CA ALA A 61 -1.18 -4.39 2.07
C ALA A 61 -0.75 -3.01 1.54
N TYR A 62 -1.05 -2.76 0.27
CA TYR A 62 -0.80 -1.49 -0.39
C TYR A 62 -2.10 -0.83 -0.87
N GLU A 63 -2.14 0.49 -0.80
CA GLU A 63 -3.24 1.32 -1.30
C GLU A 63 -3.29 1.28 -2.83
N LEU A 64 -4.49 1.10 -3.34
CA LEU A 64 -4.85 1.15 -4.75
C LEU A 64 -6.03 2.10 -4.94
N GLN A 65 -6.01 2.85 -6.04
CA GLN A 65 -7.06 3.80 -6.40
C GLN A 65 -8.13 3.09 -7.23
N CYS A 66 -9.40 3.26 -6.87
CA CYS A 66 -10.53 2.88 -7.72
C CYS A 66 -10.52 3.71 -9.01
N PRO A 67 -11.00 3.17 -10.14
CA PRO A 67 -11.15 3.95 -11.37
C PRO A 67 -11.99 5.21 -11.15
N ASP A 68 -11.78 6.23 -11.97
CA ASP A 68 -12.43 7.53 -11.82
C ASP A 68 -13.96 7.41 -11.73
N GLY A 69 -14.53 8.03 -10.70
CA GLY A 69 -15.97 8.02 -10.44
C GLY A 69 -16.51 6.72 -9.83
N LEU A 70 -15.65 5.72 -9.58
CA LEU A 70 -16.00 4.51 -8.86
C LEU A 70 -15.51 4.56 -7.41
N MET A 71 -16.22 3.84 -6.56
CA MET A 71 -15.86 3.61 -5.17
C MET A 71 -15.88 2.11 -4.91
N TRP A 72 -15.20 1.67 -3.86
CA TRP A 72 -15.26 0.28 -3.43
C TRP A 72 -16.72 -0.13 -3.18
N ASP A 73 -17.16 -1.20 -3.85
CA ASP A 73 -18.55 -1.67 -3.81
C ASP A 73 -18.76 -2.57 -2.58
N GLU A 74 -18.95 -1.91 -1.45
CA GLU A 74 -19.46 -2.50 -0.23
C GLU A 74 -20.27 -1.39 0.44
N VAL A 75 -21.47 -1.72 0.88
CA VAL A 75 -22.54 -0.81 1.33
C VAL A 75 -22.15 0.13 2.49
N ASP A 76 -20.91 0.06 2.98
CA ASP A 76 -20.32 1.01 3.88
C ASP A 76 -18.81 1.07 3.67
N CYS A 77 -18.30 2.20 3.22
CA CYS A 77 -16.86 2.45 3.11
C CYS A 77 -16.21 2.30 4.49
N GLY A 78 -15.58 1.15 4.73
CA GLY A 78 -14.88 0.86 5.97
C GLY A 78 -15.69 1.23 7.22
N SER A 79 -16.91 0.70 7.36
CA SER A 79 -17.69 0.75 8.62
C SER A 79 -18.07 2.15 9.14
N ARG A 80 -18.03 3.22 8.33
CA ARG A 80 -18.45 4.54 8.83
C ARG A 80 -19.95 4.54 9.14
N PRO A 81 -20.37 4.75 10.40
CA PRO A 81 -21.79 4.89 10.69
C PRO A 81 -22.32 6.13 9.96
N LYS A 82 -23.30 5.90 9.07
CA LYS A 82 -24.09 6.96 8.45
C LYS A 82 -24.77 7.80 9.55
N PRO A 83 -24.75 9.14 9.50
CA PRO A 83 -25.50 9.98 10.44
C PRO A 83 -26.99 9.67 10.48
#